data_AF-A0A963GJH8-F1
#
_entry.id   AF-A0A963GJH8-F1
#
_cell.length_a   1.000
_cell.length_b   1.000
_cell.length_c   1.000
_cell.angle_alpha   90.00
_cell.angle_beta   90.00
_cell.angle_gamma   90.00
#
_symmetry.space_group_name_H-M   'P 1'
#
loop_
_entity.id
_entity.type
_entity.pdbx_description
1 polymer ?
#
loop_
_entity_poly.entity_id
_entity_poly.type
_entity_poly.pdbx_seq_one_letter_code
_entity_poly.pdbx_strand_id
1 'polypeptide(L)'
;MAKIDRMLVGESLVGDGNEVAHIDLILGPRGSAAETAFANALTNNKDGFTSLLAVVAPNLLCKPATVMFNKVTIKGAKQAVQMF
;
A
#
# COMPACT_ATOMS: atom_id res chain seq x y z
N MET A 1 18.59 -19.13 7.15
CA MET A 1 17.18 -18.87 7.54
C MET A 1 16.72 -17.60 6.84
N ALA A 2 15.47 -17.52 6.37
CA ALA A 2 14.95 -16.29 5.77
C ALA A 2 14.89 -15.17 6.84
N LYS A 3 15.24 -13.93 6.47
CA LYS A 3 15.24 -12.80 7.41
C LYS A 3 13.83 -12.37 7.83
N ILE A 4 12.87 -12.49 6.92
CA ILE A 4 11.44 -12.20 7.15
C ILE A 4 10.70 -13.53 7.05
N ASP A 5 10.32 -14.08 8.20
CA ASP A 5 9.75 -15.42 8.37
C ASP A 5 8.30 -15.40 8.91
N ARG A 6 7.76 -14.22 9.18
CA ARG A 6 6.39 -13.99 9.65
C ARG A 6 5.87 -12.63 9.19
N MET A 7 4.59 -12.37 9.41
CA MET A 7 4.02 -11.03 9.25
C MET A 7 4.62 -10.07 10.27
N LEU A 8 4.99 -8.89 9.81
CA LEU A 8 5.52 -7.76 10.57
C LEU A 8 4.64 -6.54 10.30
N VAL A 9 4.64 -5.61 11.24
CA VAL A 9 3.93 -4.32 11.16
C VAL A 9 4.95 -3.21 11.43
N GLY A 10 4.87 -2.15 10.64
CA GLY A 10 5.65 -0.93 10.85
C GLY A 10 4.77 0.30 10.63
N GLU A 11 5.15 1.40 11.26
CA GLU A 11 4.50 2.70 11.12
C GLU A 11 5.57 3.79 11.12
N SER A 12 5.31 4.88 10.39
CA SER A 12 6.11 6.10 10.47
C SER A 12 5.32 7.32 10.04
N LEU A 13 5.52 8.42 10.77
CA LEU A 13 5.12 9.78 10.41
C LEU A 13 6.34 10.63 10.11
N VAL A 14 6.38 11.24 8.92
CA VAL A 14 7.50 12.08 8.46
C VAL A 14 6.97 13.30 7.71
N GLY A 15 7.59 14.45 7.91
CA GLY A 15 7.25 15.72 7.25
C GLY A 15 6.40 16.66 8.13
N ASP A 16 5.96 17.75 7.54
CA ASP A 16 5.16 18.80 8.15
C ASP A 16 4.16 19.41 7.15
N GLY A 17 3.36 20.39 7.58
CA GLY A 17 2.39 21.07 6.72
C GLY A 17 1.24 20.18 6.24
N ASN A 18 0.72 20.46 5.05
CA ASN A 18 -0.38 19.70 4.45
C ASN A 18 0.10 18.41 3.77
N GLU A 19 1.42 18.26 3.62
CA GLU A 19 2.10 17.18 2.91
C GLU A 19 2.72 16.15 3.86
N VAL A 20 2.45 16.26 5.17
CA VAL A 20 2.89 15.27 6.16
C VAL A 20 2.43 13.86 5.77
N ALA A 21 3.38 12.92 5.74
CA ALA A 21 3.13 11.54 5.35
C ALA A 21 3.04 10.65 6.58
N HIS A 22 1.98 9.83 6.65
CA HIS A 22 1.78 8.86 7.72
C HIS A 22 1.45 7.48 7.13
N ILE A 23 2.41 6.56 7.22
CA ILE A 23 2.36 5.23 6.61
C ILE A 23 2.08 4.18 7.68
N ASP A 24 1.03 3.39 7.47
CA ASP A 24 0.81 2.11 8.16
C ASP A 24 1.19 0.99 7.20
N LEU A 25 2.10 0.09 7.60
CA LEU A 25 2.68 -0.91 6.72
C LEU A 25 2.62 -2.32 7.30
N ILE A 26 2.30 -3.27 6.44
CA ILE A 26 2.40 -4.72 6.71
C ILE A 26 3.41 -5.32 5.73
N LEU A 27 4.26 -6.22 6.23
CA LEU A 27 5.18 -7.01 5.42
C LEU A 27 5.17 -8.46 5.90
N GLY A 28 5.11 -9.43 4.99
CA GLY A 28 5.18 -10.85 5.38
C GLY A 28 5.55 -11.77 4.21
N PRO A 29 5.99 -13.00 4.51
CA PRO A 29 6.31 -13.99 3.48
C PRO A 29 5.04 -14.60 2.89
N ARG A 30 5.19 -15.38 1.81
CA ARG A 30 4.11 -16.23 1.28
C ARG A 30 3.62 -17.21 2.36
N GLY A 31 2.35 -17.58 2.28
CA GLY A 31 1.65 -18.41 3.26
C GLY A 31 1.29 -17.70 4.57
N SER A 32 1.65 -16.43 4.72
CA SER A 32 1.28 -15.62 5.89
C SER A 32 -0.02 -14.85 5.66
N ALA A 33 -0.61 -14.33 6.74
CA ALA A 33 -1.78 -13.45 6.67
C ALA A 33 -1.56 -12.22 5.76
N ALA A 34 -0.32 -11.76 5.58
CA ALA A 34 0.00 -10.65 4.69
C ALA A 34 -0.26 -11.00 3.21
N GLU A 35 -0.03 -12.25 2.79
CA GLU A 35 -0.31 -12.68 1.41
C GLU A 35 -1.83 -12.72 1.15
N THR A 36 -2.60 -13.24 2.11
CA THR A 36 -4.08 -13.25 2.01
C THR A 36 -4.65 -11.83 2.02
N ALA A 37 -4.16 -10.96 2.90
CA ALA A 37 -4.59 -9.57 2.97
C ALA A 37 -4.24 -8.82 1.67
N PHE A 38 -3.07 -9.05 1.10
CA PHE A 38 -2.66 -8.48 -0.20
C PHE A 38 -3.66 -8.85 -1.30
N ALA A 39 -3.98 -10.14 -1.45
CA ALA A 39 -4.90 -10.61 -2.49
C ALA A 39 -6.30 -10.00 -2.32
N ASN A 40 -6.81 -10.00 -1.09
CA ASN A 40 -8.14 -9.45 -0.79
C ASN A 40 -8.20 -7.93 -0.99
N ALA A 41 -7.15 -7.20 -0.61
CA ALA A 41 -7.11 -5.75 -0.78
C ALA A 41 -7.12 -5.35 -2.26
N LEU A 42 -6.35 -6.06 -3.09
CA LEU A 42 -6.22 -5.78 -4.52
C LEU A 42 -7.54 -5.99 -5.28
N THR A 43 -8.37 -6.96 -4.86
CA THR A 43 -9.62 -7.30 -5.55
C THR A 43 -10.87 -6.61 -5.00
N ASN A 44 -10.75 -5.78 -3.96
CA ASN A 44 -11.90 -5.24 -3.21
C ASN A 44 -11.92 -3.70 -3.19
N ASN A 45 -12.03 -3.09 -4.37
CA ASN A 45 -12.14 -1.65 -4.52
C ASN A 45 -13.57 -1.15 -4.21
N LYS A 46 -13.65 0.07 -3.67
CA LYS A 46 -14.91 0.74 -3.29
C LYS A 46 -14.87 2.20 -3.72
N ASP A 47 -16.02 2.86 -3.73
CA ASP A 47 -16.07 4.29 -4.04
C ASP A 47 -15.18 5.09 -3.09
N GLY A 48 -14.30 5.91 -3.67
CA GLY A 48 -13.29 6.69 -2.96
C GLY A 48 -12.14 5.91 -2.29
N PHE A 49 -12.08 4.58 -2.42
CA PHE A 49 -11.03 3.73 -1.84
C PHE A 49 -10.58 2.64 -2.83
N THR A 50 -9.39 2.85 -3.40
CA THR A 50 -8.83 1.97 -4.43
C THR A 50 -7.47 1.45 -4.00
N SER A 51 -7.26 0.15 -4.20
CA SER A 51 -5.98 -0.53 -4.01
C SER A 51 -5.34 -0.80 -5.37
N LEU A 52 -4.06 -0.44 -5.54
CA LEU A 52 -3.29 -0.72 -6.75
C LEU A 52 -1.95 -1.37 -6.42
N LEU A 53 -1.37 -2.03 -7.43
CA LEU A 53 0.02 -2.47 -7.37
C LEU A 53 0.94 -1.24 -7.42
N ALA A 54 1.86 -1.15 -6.46
CA ALA A 54 2.86 -0.09 -6.45
C ALA A 54 3.89 -0.33 -7.57
N VAL A 55 3.94 0.60 -8.52
CA VAL A 55 4.91 0.59 -9.64
C VAL A 55 5.84 1.79 -9.51
N VAL A 56 7.12 1.63 -9.89
CA VAL A 56 8.07 2.74 -9.99
C VAL A 56 7.70 3.64 -11.17
N ALA A 57 7.24 3.02 -12.25
CA ALA A 57 6.70 3.65 -13.44
C ALA A 57 5.78 2.63 -14.15
N PRO A 58 4.93 3.05 -15.12
CA PRO A 58 4.16 2.11 -15.92
C PRO A 58 5.02 0.98 -16.49
N ASN A 59 4.56 -0.27 -16.33
CA ASN A 59 5.27 -1.50 -16.70
C ASN A 59 6.54 -1.83 -15.88
N LEU A 60 6.80 -1.14 -14.76
CA LEU A 60 7.92 -1.41 -13.85
C LEU A 60 7.45 -1.56 -12.40
N LEU A 61 7.00 -2.78 -12.03
CA LEU A 61 6.53 -3.12 -10.68
C LEU A 61 7.67 -3.15 -9.66
N CYS A 62 7.46 -2.60 -8.46
CA CYS A 62 8.42 -2.76 -7.37
C CYS A 62 8.48 -4.22 -6.88
N LYS A 63 9.62 -4.62 -6.30
CA LYS A 63 9.82 -5.93 -5.66
C LYS A 63 10.41 -5.73 -4.27
N PRO A 64 9.84 -6.32 -3.20
CA PRO A 64 8.71 -7.26 -3.17
C PRO A 64 7.40 -6.65 -3.68
N ALA A 65 6.45 -7.49 -4.10
CA ALA A 65 5.15 -7.02 -4.61
C ALA A 65 4.39 -6.29 -3.50
N THR A 66 3.99 -5.04 -3.77
CA THR A 66 3.38 -4.16 -2.79
C THR A 66 2.03 -3.68 -3.31
N VAL A 67 1.02 -3.73 -2.45
CA VAL A 67 -0.29 -3.10 -2.68
C VAL A 67 -0.31 -1.77 -1.92
N MET A 68 -0.70 -0.69 -2.58
CA MET A 68 -0.96 0.61 -1.97
C MET A 68 -2.45 0.89 -1.97
N PHE A 69 -2.96 1.41 -0.87
CA PHE A 69 -4.36 1.79 -0.68
C PHE A 69 -4.46 3.08 0.14
N ASN A 70 -5.49 3.87 -0.11
CA ASN A 70 -5.65 5.18 0.51
C ASN A 70 -6.39 5.14 1.84
N LYS A 71 -5.93 5.94 2.82
CA LYS A 71 -6.61 6.15 4.11
C LYS A 71 -7.69 7.24 4.02
N VAL A 72 -7.44 8.27 3.22
CA VAL A 72 -8.36 9.41 3.03
C VAL A 72 -9.20 9.16 1.79
N THR A 73 -10.51 9.35 1.88
CA THR A 73 -11.43 9.19 0.74
C THR A 73 -11.03 10.09 -0.43
N ILE A 74 -10.80 9.49 -1.60
CA ILE A 74 -10.54 10.21 -2.84
C ILE A 74 -11.88 10.68 -3.41
N LYS A 75 -12.03 12.00 -3.60
CA LYS A 75 -13.27 12.63 -4.08
C LYS A 75 -13.16 13.22 -5.49
N GLY A 76 -11.97 13.19 -6.10
CA GLY A 76 -11.76 13.73 -7.44
C GLY A 76 -10.38 13.45 -8.00
N ALA A 77 -10.21 13.77 -9.29
CA ALA A 77 -9.04 13.41 -10.08
C ALA A 77 -7.72 13.95 -9.49
N LYS A 78 -7.71 15.17 -8.93
CA LYS A 78 -6.51 15.76 -8.33
C LYS A 78 -5.94 14.88 -7.20
N GLN A 79 -6.81 14.34 -6.34
CA GLN A 79 -6.39 13.46 -5.25
C GLN A 79 -5.96 12.09 -5.77
N ALA A 80 -6.58 11.58 -6.83
CA ALA A 80 -6.17 10.34 -7.47
C ALA A 80 -4.74 10.44 -8.05
N VAL A 81 -4.43 11.53 -8.75
CA VAL A 81 -3.11 11.80 -9.33
C VAL A 81 -2.04 12.09 -8.27
N GLN A 82 -2.43 12.54 -7.08
CA GLN A 82 -1.48 12.68 -5.97
C GLN A 82 -1.12 11.32 -5.34
N MET A 83 -2.05 10.36 -5.38
CA MET A 83 -1.86 9.06 -4.76
C MET A 83 -1.15 8.06 -5.68
N PHE A 84 -1.33 8.17 -7.00
CA PHE A 84 -0.85 7.22 -8.02
C PHE A 84 -0.26 7.96 -9.22
#